data_AF-A0A554IX89-F1
#
_entry.id   AF-A0A554IX89-F1
#
_cell.length_a   1.000
_cell.length_b   1.000
_cell.length_c   1.000
_cell.angle_alpha   90.00
_cell.angle_beta   90.00
_cell.angle_gamma   90.00
#
_symmetry.space_group_name_H-M   'P 1'
#
loop_
_entity.id
_entity.type
_entity.pdbx_description
1 polymer ?
#
loop_
_entity_poly.entity_id
_entity_poly.type
_entity_poly.pdbx_seq_one_letter_code
_entity_poly.pdbx_strand_id
1 'polypeptide(L)'
;MSDTSATATVPFISIKDASIRYQKAEITIRRFVRSILEKEKNADRQLVYPLPSDAVKLKKSKKPFSYTISEELLKRHFGEVGSANAAPSSAHGSYVHLLERTNLNLGEQLKVKDEQIRVLAHAIDDLSERQRETNVLMKGLQERFLLSAPKDEIVEAVVEAGSVVSGNKGLKGKKGNKGLKRKKGSWWKLW
;
A
#
# COMPACT_ATOMS: atom_id res chain seq x y z
N MET A 1 -19.74 57.28 17.29
CA MET A 1 -18.54 56.67 17.90
C MET A 1 -18.41 55.28 17.30
N SER A 2 -17.49 55.17 16.35
CA SER A 2 -17.06 53.95 15.68
C SER A 2 -16.29 53.07 16.67
N ASP A 3 -16.51 51.75 16.67
CA ASP A 3 -15.50 50.82 16.15
C ASP A 3 -15.88 49.33 16.32
N THR A 4 -15.72 48.64 15.19
CA THR A 4 -15.30 47.24 15.01
C THR A 4 -16.19 46.12 15.56
N SER A 5 -17.23 45.76 14.79
CA SER A 5 -17.53 44.34 14.60
C SER A 5 -16.30 43.70 13.96
N ALA A 6 -15.49 43.00 14.75
CA ALA A 6 -14.44 42.13 14.25
C ALA A 6 -15.10 41.08 13.34
N THR A 7 -15.14 41.37 12.04
CA THR A 7 -15.41 40.37 11.00
C THR A 7 -14.30 39.34 11.14
N ALA A 8 -14.60 38.21 11.78
CA ALA A 8 -13.73 37.05 11.75
C ALA A 8 -13.42 36.77 10.28
N THR A 9 -12.20 37.10 9.86
CA THR A 9 -11.74 36.91 8.50
C THR A 9 -11.75 35.42 8.24
N VAL A 10 -12.77 34.94 7.49
CA VAL A 10 -12.86 33.53 7.13
C VAL A 10 -11.58 33.17 6.39
N PRO A 11 -10.71 32.31 6.95
CA PRO A 11 -9.42 32.05 6.35
C PRO A 11 -9.61 31.27 5.05
N PHE A 12 -9.15 31.83 3.94
CA PHE A 12 -9.10 31.16 2.66
C PHE A 12 -7.74 30.49 2.50
N ILE A 13 -7.77 29.22 2.11
CA ILE A 13 -6.59 28.39 1.95
C ILE A 13 -6.46 27.97 0.48
N SER A 14 -5.22 27.83 -0.01
CA SER A 14 -4.96 27.23 -1.32
C SER A 14 -5.35 25.74 -1.35
N ILE A 15 -5.68 25.22 -2.53
CA ILE A 15 -5.99 23.79 -2.68
C ILE A 15 -4.85 22.89 -2.15
N LYS A 16 -3.59 23.33 -2.30
CA LYS A 16 -2.42 22.59 -1.83
C LYS A 16 -2.36 22.54 -0.30
N ASP A 17 -2.52 23.69 0.34
CA ASP A 17 -2.47 23.78 1.80
C ASP A 17 -3.67 23.06 2.43
N ALA A 18 -4.83 23.10 1.78
CA ALA A 18 -6.00 22.32 2.18
C ALA A 18 -5.75 20.80 2.08
N SER A 19 -5.03 20.35 1.04
CA SER A 19 -4.64 18.94 0.88
C SER A 19 -3.80 18.45 2.05
N ILE A 20 -2.82 19.26 2.46
CA ILE A 20 -1.93 18.96 3.58
C ILE A 20 -2.72 18.94 4.89
N ARG A 21 -3.53 19.98 5.18
CA ARG A 21 -4.26 20.08 6.45
C ARG A 21 -5.28 18.96 6.63
N TYR A 22 -6.11 18.68 5.62
CA TYR A 22 -7.19 17.69 5.73
C TYR A 22 -6.75 16.26 5.36
N GLN A 23 -5.47 16.05 5.05
CA GLN A 23 -4.91 14.76 4.60
C GLN A 23 -5.72 14.14 3.45
N LYS A 24 -6.24 14.96 2.55
CA LYS A 24 -6.97 14.53 1.35
C LYS A 24 -6.13 14.82 0.12
N ALA A 25 -6.20 13.93 -0.86
CA ALA A 25 -5.51 14.15 -2.13
C ALA A 25 -5.97 15.46 -2.79
N GLU A 26 -5.03 16.19 -3.39
CA GLU A 26 -5.30 17.47 -4.04
C GLU A 26 -6.42 17.36 -5.09
N ILE A 27 -6.45 16.25 -5.83
CA ILE A 27 -7.49 15.97 -6.84
C ILE A 27 -8.90 15.88 -6.24
N THR A 28 -9.03 15.38 -5.02
CA THR A 28 -10.31 15.26 -4.31
C THR A 28 -10.85 16.65 -3.99
N ILE A 29 -9.99 17.53 -3.51
CA ILE A 29 -10.34 18.93 -3.20
C ILE A 29 -10.68 19.69 -4.49
N ARG A 30 -9.90 19.53 -5.57
CA ARG A 30 -10.22 20.14 -6.88
C ARG A 30 -11.58 19.69 -7.41
N ARG A 31 -11.89 18.38 -7.33
CA ARG A 31 -13.18 17.83 -7.76
C ARG A 31 -14.33 18.42 -6.95
N PHE A 32 -14.15 18.53 -5.65
CA PHE A 32 -15.13 19.14 -4.77
C PHE A 32 -15.39 20.61 -5.13
N VAL A 33 -14.34 21.41 -5.33
CA VAL A 33 -14.48 22.80 -5.83
C VAL A 33 -15.27 22.83 -7.13
N ARG A 34 -14.93 22.01 -8.12
CA ARG A 34 -15.67 21.96 -9.40
C ARG A 34 -17.16 21.67 -9.20
N SER A 35 -17.52 20.73 -8.32
CA SER A 35 -18.93 20.42 -8.03
C SER A 35 -19.73 21.60 -7.46
N ILE A 36 -19.04 22.52 -6.77
CA ILE A 36 -19.63 23.75 -6.23
C ILE A 36 -19.72 24.82 -7.33
N LEU A 37 -18.74 24.86 -8.24
CA LEU A 37 -18.73 25.77 -9.39
C LEU A 37 -19.77 25.42 -10.45
N GLU A 38 -20.06 24.13 -10.66
CA GLU A 38 -21.01 23.64 -11.66
C GLU A 38 -22.46 24.04 -11.34
N LYS A 39 -22.80 24.16 -10.06
CA LYS A 39 -24.12 24.59 -9.60
C LYS A 39 -24.11 26.11 -9.35
N GLU A 40 -24.62 26.87 -10.31
CA GLU A 40 -24.56 28.34 -10.31
C GLU A 40 -25.22 29.02 -9.10
N LYS A 41 -26.24 28.39 -8.50
CA LYS A 41 -27.00 28.92 -7.35
C LYS A 41 -26.65 28.23 -6.02
N ASN A 42 -25.37 27.94 -5.79
CA ASN A 42 -24.93 27.47 -4.48
C ASN A 42 -24.66 28.63 -3.52
N ALA A 43 -25.25 28.58 -2.32
CA ALA A 43 -24.90 29.50 -1.22
C ALA A 43 -23.39 29.46 -0.91
N ASP A 44 -22.79 28.26 -1.05
CA ASP A 44 -21.37 28.01 -0.81
C ASP A 44 -20.44 28.57 -1.90
N ARG A 45 -20.97 29.15 -3.00
CA ARG A 45 -20.12 29.76 -4.04
C ARG A 45 -19.38 30.99 -3.52
N GLN A 46 -19.94 31.69 -2.53
CA GLN A 46 -19.32 32.83 -1.85
C GLN A 46 -18.06 32.43 -1.06
N LEU A 47 -17.95 31.16 -0.72
CA LEU A 47 -16.89 30.57 0.10
C LEU A 47 -15.74 29.98 -0.75
N VAL A 48 -15.73 30.24 -2.07
CA VAL A 48 -14.68 29.83 -3.01
C VAL A 48 -14.24 31.04 -3.85
N TYR A 49 -12.94 31.34 -3.85
CA TYR A 49 -12.35 32.43 -4.61
C TYR A 49 -11.52 31.88 -5.79
N PRO A 50 -11.47 32.55 -6.96
CA PRO A 50 -12.13 33.81 -7.33
C PRO A 50 -13.66 33.73 -7.44
N LEU A 51 -14.32 34.84 -7.10
CA LEU A 51 -15.76 35.02 -7.31
C LEU A 51 -16.12 34.91 -8.80
N PRO A 52 -17.38 34.63 -9.15
CA PRO A 52 -17.80 34.43 -10.54
C PRO A 52 -17.39 35.57 -11.49
N SER A 53 -17.54 36.82 -11.05
CA SER A 53 -17.15 38.03 -11.81
C SER A 53 -15.67 38.05 -12.17
N ASP A 54 -14.80 37.75 -11.20
CA ASP A 54 -13.35 37.83 -11.36
C ASP A 54 -12.78 36.59 -12.03
N ALA A 55 -13.41 35.42 -11.82
CA ALA A 55 -13.08 34.20 -12.55
C ALA A 55 -13.28 34.38 -14.07
N VAL A 56 -14.30 35.12 -14.51
CA VAL A 56 -14.51 35.42 -15.93
C VAL A 56 -13.40 36.33 -16.48
N LYS A 57 -12.97 37.34 -15.71
CA LYS A 57 -11.85 38.22 -16.10
C LYS A 57 -10.54 37.43 -16.22
N LEU A 58 -10.27 36.55 -15.25
CA LEU A 58 -9.08 35.72 -15.25
C LEU A 58 -9.10 34.70 -16.40
N LYS A 59 -10.24 34.08 -16.71
CA LYS A 59 -10.40 33.23 -17.91
C LYS A 59 -10.10 33.99 -19.19
N LYS A 60 -10.60 35.24 -19.33
CA LYS A 60 -10.31 36.09 -20.49
C LYS A 60 -8.82 36.43 -20.61
N SER A 61 -8.12 36.57 -19.49
CA SER A 61 -6.68 36.89 -19.47
C SER A 61 -5.76 35.76 -19.95
N LYS A 62 -6.28 34.54 -20.18
CA LYS A 62 -5.52 33.31 -20.57
C LYS A 62 -4.34 32.96 -19.65
N LYS A 63 -4.24 33.55 -18.46
CA LYS A 63 -3.22 33.22 -17.46
C LYS A 63 -3.70 32.06 -16.58
N PRO A 64 -2.81 31.12 -16.19
CA PRO A 64 -3.16 30.10 -15.22
C PRO A 64 -3.45 30.74 -13.86
N PHE A 65 -4.58 30.40 -13.26
CA PHE A 65 -4.93 30.82 -11.90
C PHE A 65 -5.41 29.62 -11.09
N SER A 66 -5.31 29.72 -9.76
CA SER A 66 -5.73 28.67 -8.83
C SER A 66 -6.93 29.14 -8.02
N TYR A 67 -7.75 28.19 -7.56
CA TYR A 67 -8.86 28.47 -6.66
C TYR A 67 -8.38 28.37 -5.21
N THR A 68 -8.92 29.23 -4.36
CA THR A 68 -8.79 29.14 -2.90
C THR A 68 -10.16 28.90 -2.29
N ILE A 69 -10.18 28.21 -1.15
CA ILE A 69 -11.41 27.70 -0.52
C ILE A 69 -11.40 28.13 0.93
N SER A 70 -12.54 28.56 1.45
CA SER A 70 -12.68 28.85 2.88
C SER A 70 -12.49 27.60 3.73
N GLU A 71 -11.91 27.76 4.91
CA GLU A 71 -11.82 26.68 5.89
C GLU A 71 -13.19 26.17 6.33
N GLU A 72 -14.20 27.04 6.45
CA GLU A 72 -15.54 26.64 6.91
C GLU A 72 -16.18 25.60 6.00
N LEU A 73 -16.05 25.79 4.69
CA LEU A 73 -16.60 24.89 3.69
C LEU A 73 -15.87 23.54 3.72
N LEU A 74 -14.55 23.57 3.91
CA LEU A 74 -13.75 22.36 4.07
C LEU A 74 -14.11 21.63 5.37
N LYS A 75 -14.32 22.34 6.48
CA LYS A 75 -14.77 21.77 7.77
C LYS A 75 -16.14 21.11 7.64
N ARG A 76 -17.09 21.74 6.94
CA ARG A 76 -18.44 21.20 6.72
C ARG A 76 -18.42 19.89 5.91
N HIS A 77 -17.57 19.80 4.89
CA HIS A 77 -17.57 18.65 3.98
C HIS A 77 -16.61 17.52 4.41
N PHE A 78 -15.44 17.86 4.95
CA PHE A 78 -14.40 16.89 5.31
C PHE A 78 -14.29 16.64 6.81
N GLY A 79 -15.05 17.36 7.65
CA GLY A 79 -14.91 17.33 9.10
C GLY A 79 -13.82 18.27 9.60
N GLU A 80 -13.68 18.40 10.91
CA GLU A 80 -12.63 19.22 11.52
C GLU A 80 -11.22 18.68 11.18
N VAL A 81 -10.22 19.57 11.07
CA VAL A 81 -8.84 19.19 10.74
C VAL A 81 -8.31 18.27 11.85
N GLY A 82 -8.11 16.99 11.54
CA GLY A 82 -7.73 15.98 12.54
C GLY A 82 -8.90 15.22 13.17
N SER A 83 -10.15 15.58 12.86
CA SER A 83 -11.34 14.77 13.15
C SER A 83 -11.46 13.66 12.13
N ALA A 84 -10.56 12.67 12.23
CA ALA A 84 -10.94 11.32 11.88
C ALA A 84 -12.12 10.95 12.82
N ASN A 85 -13.34 11.01 12.28
CA ASN A 85 -14.64 10.71 12.90
C ASN A 85 -15.35 11.88 13.59
N ALA A 86 -16.42 12.38 12.95
CA ALA A 86 -17.61 12.81 13.67
C ALA A 86 -18.82 12.99 12.73
N ALA A 87 -19.73 12.01 12.75
CA ALA A 87 -21.16 12.25 12.93
C ALA A 87 -21.86 10.95 13.38
N PRO A 88 -22.51 10.92 14.56
CA PRO A 88 -23.16 9.73 15.10
C PRO A 88 -24.57 9.63 14.54
N SER A 89 -24.78 8.76 13.55
CA SER A 89 -26.08 8.10 13.42
C SER A 89 -25.93 6.71 14.03
N SER A 90 -27.01 6.16 14.58
CA SER A 90 -27.12 4.88 15.30
C SER A 90 -26.31 3.69 14.78
N ALA A 91 -25.79 3.72 13.55
CA ALA A 91 -24.85 2.77 12.97
C ALA A 91 -23.43 2.83 13.58
N HIS A 92 -23.03 3.91 14.26
CA HIS A 92 -21.67 4.04 14.79
C HIS A 92 -21.37 3.02 15.90
N GLY A 93 -22.35 2.71 16.76
CA GLY A 93 -22.20 1.65 17.76
C GLY A 93 -21.96 0.27 17.12
N SER A 94 -22.73 -0.07 16.08
CA SER A 94 -22.52 -1.35 15.36
C SER A 94 -21.17 -1.41 14.64
N TYR A 95 -20.68 -0.28 14.12
CA TYR A 95 -19.39 -0.23 13.45
C TYR A 95 -18.23 -0.32 14.45
N VAL A 96 -18.35 0.34 15.61
CA VAL A 96 -17.38 0.22 16.71
C VAL A 96 -17.33 -1.21 17.23
N HIS A 97 -18.48 -1.86 17.47
CA HIS A 97 -18.51 -3.26 17.88
C HIS A 97 -17.96 -4.22 16.82
N LEU A 98 -18.19 -3.94 15.53
CA LEU A 98 -17.57 -4.70 14.45
C LEU A 98 -16.05 -4.54 14.50
N LEU A 99 -15.55 -3.31 14.66
CA LEU A 99 -14.12 -3.03 14.76
C LEU A 99 -13.49 -3.72 15.96
N GLU A 100 -14.11 -3.62 17.14
CA GLU A 100 -13.69 -4.32 18.36
C GLU A 100 -13.62 -5.83 18.13
N ARG A 101 -14.68 -6.42 17.55
CA ARG A 101 -14.71 -7.85 17.22
C ARG A 101 -13.63 -8.23 16.22
N THR A 102 -13.38 -7.42 15.19
CA THR A 102 -12.32 -7.69 14.22
C THR A 102 -10.95 -7.59 14.86
N ASN A 103 -10.69 -6.62 15.73
CA ASN A 103 -9.43 -6.47 16.45
C ASN A 103 -9.17 -7.63 17.41
N LEU A 104 -10.20 -8.08 18.14
CA LEU A 104 -10.10 -9.26 19.00
C LEU A 104 -9.78 -10.51 18.19
N ASN A 105 -10.52 -10.76 17.10
CA ASN A 105 -10.27 -11.89 16.22
C ASN A 105 -8.87 -11.83 15.57
N LEU A 106 -8.40 -10.64 15.16
CA LEU A 106 -7.04 -10.47 14.65
C LEU A 106 -6.00 -10.78 15.74
N GLY A 107 -6.24 -10.35 16.98
CA GLY A 107 -5.38 -10.68 18.12
C GLY A 107 -5.32 -12.17 18.41
N GLU A 108 -6.44 -12.88 18.35
CA GLU A 108 -6.50 -14.34 18.49
C GLU A 108 -5.76 -15.05 17.35
N GLN A 109 -5.94 -14.59 16.11
CA GLN A 109 -5.22 -15.13 14.96
C GLN A 109 -3.70 -14.93 15.07
N LEU A 110 -3.25 -13.80 15.60
CA LEU A 110 -1.83 -13.57 15.85
C LEU A 110 -1.29 -14.58 16.87
N LYS A 111 -1.99 -14.79 17.99
CA LYS A 111 -1.58 -15.80 18.99
C LYS A 111 -1.48 -17.21 18.40
N VAL A 112 -2.46 -17.62 17.59
CA VAL A 112 -2.43 -18.93 16.92
C VAL A 112 -1.25 -19.03 15.96
N LYS A 113 -0.95 -17.98 15.21
CA LYS A 113 0.21 -17.96 14.30
C LYS A 113 1.53 -17.98 15.06
N ASP A 114 1.64 -17.26 16.18
CA ASP A 114 2.84 -17.28 17.02
C ASP A 114 3.10 -18.69 17.56
N GLU A 115 2.05 -19.40 17.97
CA GLU A 115 2.18 -20.80 18.40
C GLU A 115 2.58 -21.73 17.25
N GLN A 116 2.00 -21.54 16.06
CA GLN A 116 2.42 -22.30 14.86
C GLN A 116 3.89 -22.05 14.52
N ILE A 117 4.35 -20.80 14.61
CA ILE A 117 5.77 -20.45 14.40
C ILE A 117 6.64 -21.16 15.43
N ARG A 118 6.22 -21.20 16.70
CA ARG A 118 6.94 -21.90 17.77
C ARG A 118 7.07 -23.39 17.50
N VAL A 119 5.98 -24.05 17.10
CA VAL A 119 5.99 -25.49 16.77
C VAL A 119 6.87 -25.76 15.56
N LEU A 120 6.80 -24.92 14.52
CA LEU A 120 7.66 -25.06 13.34
C LEU A 120 9.13 -24.85 13.66
N ALA A 121 9.47 -23.89 14.53
CA ALA A 121 10.83 -23.68 15.00
C ALA A 121 11.38 -24.92 15.71
N HIS A 122 10.59 -25.51 16.62
CA HIS A 122 10.96 -26.76 17.29
C HIS A 122 11.18 -27.90 16.29
N ALA A 123 10.30 -28.06 15.29
CA ALA A 123 10.46 -29.09 14.28
C ALA A 123 11.72 -28.90 13.43
N ILE A 124 12.13 -27.66 13.15
CA ILE A 124 13.39 -27.34 12.47
C ILE A 124 14.59 -27.71 13.33
N ASP A 125 14.54 -27.41 14.63
CA ASP A 125 15.60 -27.75 15.57
C ASP A 125 15.77 -29.28 15.68
N ASP A 126 14.68 -30.03 15.82
CA ASP A 126 14.68 -31.51 15.84
C ASP A 126 15.27 -32.10 14.55
N LEU A 127 14.87 -31.56 13.39
CA LEU A 127 15.42 -32.00 12.10
C LEU A 127 16.90 -31.67 11.98
N SER A 128 17.32 -30.52 12.49
CA SER A 128 18.73 -30.10 12.49
C SER A 128 19.58 -30.99 13.38
N GLU A 129 19.06 -31.41 14.54
CA GLU A 129 19.73 -32.35 15.42
C GLU A 129 19.88 -33.73 14.77
N ARG A 130 18.80 -34.29 14.19
CA ARG A 130 18.87 -35.55 13.43
C ARG A 130 19.85 -35.49 12.26
N GLN A 131 19.93 -34.36 11.56
CA GLN A 131 20.91 -34.15 10.50
C GLN A 131 22.34 -34.12 11.06
N ARG A 132 22.57 -33.47 12.20
CA ARG A 132 23.87 -33.49 12.87
C ARG A 132 24.26 -34.89 13.30
N GLU A 133 23.36 -35.64 13.93
CA GLU A 133 23.57 -37.04 14.30
C GLU A 133 23.90 -37.90 13.08
N THR A 134 23.12 -37.76 12.01
CA THR A 134 23.36 -38.48 10.74
C THR A 134 24.75 -38.15 10.18
N ASN A 135 25.14 -36.87 10.20
CA ASN A 135 26.46 -36.45 9.73
C ASN A 135 27.59 -37.01 10.61
N VAL A 136 27.41 -37.09 11.93
CA VAL A 136 28.38 -37.70 12.85
C VAL A 136 28.49 -39.20 12.59
N LEU A 137 27.36 -39.90 12.45
CA LEU A 137 27.34 -41.33 12.15
C LEU A 137 27.99 -41.65 10.80
N MET A 138 27.69 -40.85 9.77
CA MET A 138 28.31 -40.99 8.45
C MET A 138 29.82 -40.75 8.49
N LYS A 139 30.29 -39.74 9.24
CA LYS A 139 31.73 -39.53 9.45
C LYS A 139 32.37 -40.70 10.18
N GLY A 140 31.77 -41.19 11.27
CA GLY A 140 32.27 -42.35 12.00
C GLY A 140 32.31 -43.62 11.14
N LEU A 141 31.30 -43.81 10.29
CA LEU A 141 31.27 -44.91 9.32
C LEU A 141 32.36 -44.75 8.25
N GLN A 142 32.54 -43.55 7.69
CA GLN A 142 33.64 -43.25 6.77
C GLN A 142 35.01 -43.49 7.41
N GLU A 143 35.23 -43.05 8.65
CA GLU A 143 36.46 -43.30 9.40
C GLU A 143 36.70 -44.80 9.58
N ARG A 144 35.68 -45.59 9.96
CA ARG A 144 35.81 -47.05 10.08
C ARG A 144 36.09 -47.73 8.75
N PHE A 145 35.48 -47.29 7.65
CA PHE A 145 35.76 -47.81 6.31
C PHE A 145 37.13 -47.38 5.79
N LEU A 146 37.57 -46.14 6.06
CA LEU A 146 38.91 -45.64 5.72
C LEU A 146 40.00 -46.32 6.57
N LEU A 147 39.70 -46.68 7.82
CA LEU A 147 40.57 -47.48 8.69
C LEU A 147 40.55 -48.98 8.34
N SER A 148 39.50 -49.45 7.64
CA SER A 148 39.36 -50.82 7.15
C SER A 148 39.83 -50.99 5.70
N ALA A 149 40.14 -49.91 4.99
CA ALA A 149 40.85 -49.98 3.73
C ALA A 149 42.29 -50.43 4.04
N PRO A 150 42.78 -51.55 3.48
CA PRO A 150 44.20 -51.84 3.53
C PRO A 150 44.91 -50.64 2.90
N LYS A 151 45.95 -50.14 3.56
CA LYS A 151 46.91 -49.24 2.92
C LYS A 151 47.71 -50.08 1.92
N ASP A 152 47.07 -50.48 0.83
CA ASP A 152 47.80 -50.95 -0.33
C ASP A 152 48.37 -49.71 -1.02
N GLU A 153 49.68 -49.80 -1.19
CA GLU A 153 50.57 -48.76 -1.66
C GLU A 153 50.04 -48.11 -2.94
N ILE A 154 50.14 -46.79 -2.95
CA ILE A 154 49.89 -45.94 -4.11
C ILE A 154 50.91 -46.36 -5.18
N VAL A 155 50.45 -47.05 -6.22
CA VAL A 155 51.17 -47.12 -7.49
C VAL A 155 50.38 -46.31 -8.52
N GLU A 156 51.05 -45.29 -9.02
CA GLU A 156 50.59 -44.37 -10.07
C GLU A 156 49.93 -45.10 -11.26
N ALA A 157 48.72 -44.65 -11.61
CA ALA A 157 48.25 -44.69 -12.98
C ALA A 157 47.36 -43.47 -13.24
N VAL A 158 48.03 -42.41 -13.68
CA VAL A 158 47.48 -41.33 -14.49
C VAL A 158 46.58 -41.90 -15.60
N VAL A 159 45.41 -41.28 -15.86
CA VAL A 159 44.95 -40.78 -17.17
C VAL A 159 43.45 -40.40 -17.12
N GLU A 160 43.20 -39.11 -17.39
CA GLU A 160 42.03 -38.45 -18.00
C GLU A 160 40.62 -38.45 -17.37
N ALA A 161 40.34 -37.32 -16.71
CA ALA A 161 39.37 -36.31 -17.17
C ALA A 161 37.97 -36.74 -17.67
N GLY A 162 37.00 -36.69 -16.75
CA GLY A 162 35.88 -35.75 -16.81
C GLY A 162 34.77 -35.95 -17.86
N SER A 163 33.56 -36.30 -17.40
CA SER A 163 32.31 -35.66 -17.89
C SER A 163 31.15 -35.99 -16.96
N VAL A 164 30.58 -34.94 -16.36
CA VAL A 164 29.41 -34.95 -15.49
C VAL A 164 28.18 -34.55 -16.33
N VAL A 165 27.01 -35.01 -15.88
CA VAL A 165 25.65 -34.47 -16.11
C VAL A 165 24.76 -35.26 -17.08
N SER A 166 24.08 -36.24 -16.48
CA SER A 166 22.74 -36.68 -16.88
C SER A 166 21.72 -35.63 -16.43
N GLY A 167 20.87 -35.15 -17.34
CA GLY A 167 19.91 -34.08 -17.09
C GLY A 167 18.78 -34.04 -18.11
N ASN A 168 17.78 -34.90 -17.89
CA ASN A 168 16.54 -35.03 -18.65
C ASN A 168 15.68 -33.73 -18.54
N LYS A 169 15.25 -33.13 -19.66
CA LYS A 169 14.25 -32.04 -19.67
C LYS A 169 13.15 -32.31 -20.70
N GLY A 170 11.93 -32.41 -20.17
CA GLY A 170 10.69 -32.67 -20.89
C GLY A 170 10.20 -31.53 -21.78
N LEU A 171 9.62 -31.95 -22.90
CA LEU A 171 8.33 -31.57 -23.47
C LEU A 171 7.88 -30.11 -23.25
N LYS A 172 8.11 -29.28 -24.26
CA LYS A 172 7.51 -27.94 -24.39
C LYS A 172 6.30 -28.00 -25.33
N GLY A 173 5.11 -28.05 -24.75
CA GLY A 173 3.83 -27.90 -25.45
C GLY A 173 3.64 -26.49 -25.98
N LYS A 174 3.40 -26.38 -27.29
CA LYS A 174 3.17 -25.14 -28.04
C LYS A 174 1.66 -24.93 -28.17
N LYS A 175 1.09 -23.92 -27.50
CA LYS A 175 -0.23 -23.36 -27.83
C LYS A 175 -0.17 -21.85 -27.73
N GLY A 176 -0.37 -21.19 -28.87
CA GLY A 176 -0.60 -19.76 -28.93
C GLY A 176 -2.03 -19.40 -28.51
N ASN A 177 -2.22 -18.17 -28.03
CA ASN A 177 -3.49 -17.50 -28.22
C ASN A 177 -3.35 -15.97 -28.18
N LYS A 178 -3.61 -15.39 -29.35
CA LYS A 178 -4.34 -14.15 -29.69
C LYS A 178 -4.22 -12.94 -28.75
N GLY A 179 -3.74 -11.85 -29.34
CA GLY A 179 -3.59 -10.53 -28.74
C GLY A 179 -4.91 -9.89 -28.30
N LEU A 180 -4.86 -9.28 -27.13
CA LEU A 180 -5.87 -8.37 -26.62
C LEU A 180 -5.45 -6.93 -26.98
N LYS A 181 -6.02 -6.38 -28.06
CA LYS A 181 -5.98 -4.92 -28.29
C LYS A 181 -6.81 -4.24 -27.21
N ARG A 182 -6.16 -3.64 -26.21
CA ARG A 182 -6.83 -2.73 -25.27
C ARG A 182 -7.08 -1.41 -25.99
N LYS A 183 -8.36 -1.13 -26.30
CA LYS A 183 -8.81 0.22 -26.67
C LYS A 183 -8.41 1.17 -25.53
N LYS A 184 -7.46 2.08 -25.80
CA LYS A 184 -7.17 3.23 -24.92
C LYS A 184 -8.42 4.10 -24.92
N GLY A 185 -9.25 3.94 -23.88
CA GLY A 185 -10.29 4.91 -23.55
C GLY A 185 -9.66 6.27 -23.37
N SER A 186 -10.25 7.26 -24.04
CA SER A 186 -9.81 8.65 -24.10
C SER A 186 -9.78 9.28 -22.71
N TRP A 187 -8.58 9.37 -22.13
CA TRP A 187 -8.30 10.02 -20.83
C TRP A 187 -8.24 11.56 -20.95
N TRP A 188 -8.43 12.11 -22.14
CA TRP A 188 -8.17 13.54 -22.43
C TRP A 188 -9.42 14.44 -22.37
N LYS A 189 -10.61 13.91 -22.09
CA LYS A 189 -11.86 14.71 -22.06
C LYS A 189 -12.13 15.49 -20.75
N LEU A 190 -11.12 15.73 -19.92
CA LEU A 190 -11.30 16.37 -18.60
C LEU A 190 -10.35 17.56 -18.33
N TRP A 191 -9.80 18.15 -19.38
CA TRP A 191 -9.04 19.40 -19.34
C TRP A 191 -9.94 20.61 -19.51
#